data_AF-A0A2V7ETX2-F1
#
_entry.id   AF-A0A2V7ETX2-F1
#
_cell.length_a   1.000
_cell.length_b   1.000
_cell.length_c   1.000
_cell.angle_alpha   90.00
_cell.angle_beta   90.00
_cell.angle_gamma   90.00
#
_symmetry.space_group_name_H-M   'P 1'
#
loop_
_entity.id
_entity.type
_entity.pdbx_description
1 polymer ?
#
loop_
_entity_poly.entity_id
_entity_poly.type
_entity_poly.pdbx_seq_one_letter_code
_entity_poly.pdbx_strand_id
1 'polypeptide(L)'
;VGPYRNALEERHDELTDPADLPDAVRLAARLARAIAGERGIAIAPQDGLEIALRGMLAAAGVRHVPSAGSGPLEPRGTAPGLAHPGEVLGKADGGEHGLALTLFKALQLLDSRGLDTALERYVTFDFETTDTEVATCGVVEIGAARVVRGEIVDRFRSLVQPYRPITPGASAIHGYSDGDIRDARSFGEVWPEFRAFIGDDILIAHNGQHFDIPVLRRLAAGRDGVDSLVFYDTLPLVRSLSRDSGKLEDLALRFGIDGGRAHHALDDAVTLARVYRELERRRGIRARKAVLVNLLDYLGLALALEQGARSKEQALLFNVAKFYTLGRYSDALAFYEMERQRSGALGAPPVDEVIRRLGGPALMTRLRAEPDPAQRYPAAVARLRALMDEPSPPPPDRRSPMGRGGTLDESIDRLLERVALSTSDGIEIAPDRVNLLTLHSTKGLEFSRVYIVGVEDYQIPGLREMTEHRQAEIEEARRLLYVGMTRARERLVLTRVERRFGMDAGGSSFVEEMGLEVQGVGAE
;
A
#
# COMPACT_ATOMS: atom_id res chain seq x y z
N VAL A 1 -15.62 6.38 7.98
CA VAL A 1 -14.91 5.26 7.35
C VAL A 1 -13.58 5.10 8.05
N GLY A 2 -13.48 4.09 8.92
CA GLY A 2 -12.18 3.63 9.41
C GLY A 2 -11.37 2.93 8.30
N PRO A 3 -10.09 2.67 8.52
CA PRO A 3 -9.23 2.10 7.49
C PRO A 3 -9.72 0.71 7.08
N TYR A 4 -9.99 0.53 5.76
CA TYR A 4 -10.22 -0.78 5.15
C TYR A 4 -9.07 -1.71 5.50
N ARG A 5 -9.39 -2.89 6.03
CA ARG A 5 -8.43 -3.98 6.25
C ARG A 5 -8.89 -5.19 5.47
N ASN A 6 -7.99 -5.77 4.68
CA ASN A 6 -8.33 -7.01 3.96
C ASN A 6 -8.38 -8.21 4.93
N ALA A 7 -8.91 -9.36 4.49
CA ALA A 7 -9.09 -10.53 5.36
C ALA A 7 -7.78 -11.04 6.02
N LEU A 8 -6.63 -10.86 5.36
CA LEU A 8 -5.33 -11.18 5.93
C LEU A 8 -4.86 -10.08 6.89
N GLU A 9 -5.15 -8.82 6.60
CA GLU A 9 -4.81 -7.67 7.45
C GLU A 9 -5.60 -7.66 8.78
N GLU A 10 -6.88 -8.06 8.75
CA GLU A 10 -7.70 -8.25 9.95
C GLU A 10 -7.14 -9.31 10.89
N ARG A 11 -6.39 -10.28 10.35
CA ARG A 11 -5.83 -11.44 11.05
C ARG A 11 -4.30 -11.43 11.11
N HIS A 12 -3.65 -10.30 10.78
CA HIS A 12 -2.19 -10.25 10.60
C HIS A 12 -1.39 -10.66 11.87
N ASP A 13 -1.96 -10.45 13.06
CA ASP A 13 -1.37 -10.85 14.34
C ASP A 13 -1.33 -12.39 14.51
N GLU A 14 -2.25 -13.11 13.85
CA GLU A 14 -2.36 -14.58 13.89
C GLU A 14 -1.57 -15.27 12.77
N LEU A 15 -1.04 -14.49 11.81
CA LEU A 15 -0.26 -15.00 10.69
C LEU A 15 1.24 -14.96 11.00
N THR A 16 1.96 -16.01 10.63
CA THR A 16 3.42 -16.06 10.73
C THR A 16 4.03 -15.15 9.68
N ASP A 17 5.10 -14.42 10.01
CA ASP A 17 5.85 -13.67 9.00
C ASP A 17 6.46 -14.68 8.01
N PRO A 18 6.18 -14.58 6.71
CA PRO A 18 6.85 -15.41 5.71
C PRO A 18 8.38 -15.47 5.85
N ALA A 19 9.02 -14.42 6.35
CA ALA A 19 10.47 -14.37 6.55
C ALA A 19 10.97 -15.28 7.70
N ASP A 20 10.09 -15.63 8.64
CA ASP A 20 10.41 -16.50 9.78
C ASP A 20 10.28 -17.99 9.42
N LEU A 21 9.85 -18.31 8.18
CA LEU A 21 9.67 -19.68 7.70
C LEU A 21 10.85 -20.08 6.78
N PRO A 22 11.82 -20.90 7.26
CA PRO A 22 13.03 -21.21 6.49
C PRO A 22 12.72 -21.86 5.14
N ASP A 23 11.68 -22.70 5.07
CA ASP A 23 11.28 -23.40 3.85
C ASP A 23 10.70 -22.42 2.82
N ALA A 24 9.89 -21.46 3.27
CA ALA A 24 9.34 -20.40 2.42
C ALA A 24 10.45 -19.48 1.89
N VAL A 25 11.44 -19.12 2.73
CA VAL A 25 12.59 -18.31 2.33
C VAL A 25 13.43 -19.03 1.26
N ARG A 26 13.74 -20.32 1.46
CA ARG A 26 14.50 -21.11 0.47
C ARG A 26 13.73 -21.25 -0.83
N LEU A 27 12.42 -21.52 -0.76
CA LEU A 27 11.55 -21.64 -1.92
C LEU A 27 11.44 -20.30 -2.68
N ALA A 28 11.23 -19.18 -1.99
CA ALA A 28 11.20 -17.85 -2.59
C ALA A 28 12.50 -17.53 -3.34
N ALA A 29 13.66 -17.86 -2.76
CA ALA A 29 14.95 -17.66 -3.43
C ALA A 29 15.09 -18.50 -4.71
N ARG A 30 14.63 -19.76 -4.70
CA ARG A 30 14.62 -20.64 -5.89
C ARG A 30 13.68 -20.09 -6.97
N LEU A 31 12.45 -19.75 -6.59
CA LEU A 31 11.45 -19.16 -7.49
C LEU A 31 11.96 -17.86 -8.11
N ALA A 32 12.56 -16.95 -7.33
CA ALA A 32 13.15 -15.71 -7.84
C ALA A 32 14.17 -15.97 -8.96
N ARG A 33 15.08 -16.94 -8.76
CA ARG A 33 16.07 -17.32 -9.77
C ARG A 33 15.44 -17.94 -11.01
N ALA A 34 14.41 -18.76 -10.84
CA ALA A 34 13.68 -19.35 -11.97
C ALA A 34 12.97 -18.27 -12.80
N ILE A 35 12.27 -17.34 -12.14
CA ILE A 35 11.55 -16.24 -12.79
C ILE A 35 12.51 -15.28 -13.50
N ALA A 36 13.61 -14.88 -12.85
CA ALA A 36 14.61 -13.99 -13.44
C ALA A 36 15.30 -14.59 -14.66
N GLY A 37 15.52 -15.91 -14.65
CA GLY A 37 16.07 -16.65 -15.79
C GLY A 37 15.04 -17.11 -16.81
N GLU A 38 13.78 -16.67 -16.71
CA GLU A 38 12.66 -17.09 -17.58
C GLU A 38 12.51 -18.62 -17.69
N ARG A 39 12.87 -19.34 -16.62
CA ARG A 39 12.81 -20.81 -16.56
C ARG A 39 11.43 -21.27 -16.13
N GLY A 40 10.96 -22.40 -16.69
CA GLY A 40 9.70 -23.03 -16.29
C GLY A 40 9.75 -23.56 -14.85
N ILE A 41 8.67 -23.33 -14.09
CA ILE A 41 8.47 -23.87 -12.73
C ILE A 41 7.40 -24.97 -12.81
N ALA A 42 7.82 -26.23 -12.79
CA ALA A 42 6.92 -27.37 -12.77
C ALA A 42 6.59 -27.78 -11.32
N ILE A 43 5.45 -28.43 -11.13
CA ILE A 43 5.07 -29.05 -9.86
C ILE A 43 4.91 -30.55 -10.11
N ALA A 44 5.58 -31.37 -9.31
CA ALA A 44 5.47 -32.82 -9.40
C ALA A 44 4.02 -33.28 -9.11
N PRO A 45 3.51 -34.34 -9.76
CA PRO A 45 2.17 -34.87 -9.52
C PRO A 45 1.90 -35.22 -8.05
N GLN A 46 0.77 -34.76 -7.52
CA GLN A 46 0.39 -34.85 -6.11
C GLN A 46 -1.15 -34.94 -5.94
N ASP A 47 -1.78 -35.87 -6.66
CA ASP A 47 -3.21 -36.18 -6.55
C ASP A 47 -4.13 -34.95 -6.73
N GLY A 48 -3.76 -34.06 -7.66
CA GLY A 48 -4.50 -32.85 -7.99
C GLY A 48 -3.99 -31.58 -7.30
N LEU A 49 -3.23 -31.69 -6.21
CA LEU A 49 -2.64 -30.53 -5.53
C LEU A 49 -1.75 -29.72 -6.49
N GLU A 50 -1.02 -30.40 -7.38
CA GLU A 50 -0.18 -29.78 -8.40
C GLU A 50 -0.95 -28.82 -9.31
N ILE A 51 -2.22 -29.12 -9.60
CA ILE A 51 -3.09 -28.27 -10.44
C ILE A 51 -3.41 -26.98 -9.69
N ALA A 52 -3.80 -27.08 -8.43
CA ALA A 52 -4.12 -25.91 -7.59
C ALA A 52 -2.91 -25.00 -7.39
N LEU A 53 -1.75 -25.57 -7.09
CA LEU A 53 -0.49 -24.82 -6.93
C LEU A 53 -0.03 -24.18 -8.25
N ARG A 54 -0.31 -24.82 -9.40
CA ARG A 54 -0.04 -24.25 -10.73
C ARG A 54 -0.90 -23.00 -10.96
N GLY A 55 -2.18 -23.08 -10.63
CA GLY A 55 -3.09 -21.94 -10.67
C GLY A 55 -2.64 -20.80 -9.75
N MET A 56 -2.19 -21.13 -8.53
CA MET A 56 -1.64 -20.14 -7.59
C MET A 56 -0.40 -19.42 -8.14
N LEU A 57 0.54 -20.14 -8.76
CA LEU A 57 1.71 -19.54 -9.41
C LEU A 57 1.30 -18.61 -10.57
N ALA A 58 0.37 -19.06 -11.42
CA ALA A 58 -0.13 -18.26 -12.54
C ALA A 58 -0.82 -16.98 -12.05
N ALA A 59 -1.73 -17.08 -11.08
CA ALA A 59 -2.44 -15.95 -10.47
C ALA A 59 -1.53 -14.98 -9.70
N ALA A 60 -0.31 -15.42 -9.35
CA ALA A 60 0.77 -14.60 -8.80
C ALA A 60 1.67 -13.94 -9.87
N GLY A 61 1.31 -14.06 -11.15
CA GLY A 61 2.02 -13.46 -12.28
C GLY A 61 3.25 -14.26 -12.75
N VAL A 62 3.34 -15.55 -12.43
CA VAL A 62 4.42 -16.41 -12.96
C VAL A 62 4.06 -16.87 -14.37
N ARG A 63 4.82 -16.41 -15.37
CA ARG A 63 4.51 -16.62 -16.80
C ARG A 63 4.72 -18.06 -17.29
N HIS A 64 5.68 -18.79 -16.72
CA HIS A 64 6.07 -20.13 -17.22
C HIS A 64 5.84 -21.21 -16.16
N VAL A 65 4.64 -21.78 -16.13
CA VAL A 65 4.25 -22.84 -15.20
C VAL A 65 3.74 -24.07 -15.98
N PRO A 66 4.62 -24.93 -16.51
CA PRO A 66 4.23 -26.06 -17.35
C PRO A 66 3.38 -27.10 -16.60
N SER A 67 2.48 -27.76 -17.31
CA SER A 67 1.68 -28.87 -16.77
C SER A 67 2.49 -30.16 -16.70
N ALA A 68 2.37 -30.91 -15.59
CA ALA A 68 2.88 -32.27 -15.51
C ALA A 68 2.07 -33.16 -16.47
N GLY A 69 2.69 -33.64 -17.54
CA GLY A 69 2.04 -34.42 -18.60
C GLY A 69 2.15 -33.80 -20.00
N SER A 70 2.66 -32.58 -20.12
CA SER A 70 3.25 -32.16 -21.38
C SER A 70 4.55 -32.93 -21.58
N GLY A 71 4.53 -33.99 -22.41
CA GLY A 71 5.76 -34.65 -22.86
C GLY A 71 6.74 -33.63 -23.46
N PRO A 72 8.01 -33.98 -23.68
CA PRO A 72 8.91 -33.09 -24.40
C PRO A 72 8.25 -32.71 -25.72
N LEU A 73 7.91 -31.42 -25.87
CA LEU A 73 7.42 -30.89 -27.13
C LEU A 73 8.55 -31.09 -28.15
N GLU A 74 8.45 -32.11 -29.00
CA GLU A 74 9.27 -32.16 -30.19
C GLU A 74 8.92 -30.97 -31.07
N PRO A 75 9.92 -30.23 -31.58
CA PRO A 75 9.70 -28.95 -32.21
C PRO A 75 9.09 -29.15 -33.60
N ARG A 76 7.77 -29.02 -33.72
CA ARG A 76 7.16 -28.71 -35.01
C ARG A 76 7.25 -27.22 -35.26
N GLY A 77 8.38 -26.84 -35.83
CA GLY A 77 8.58 -25.64 -36.64
C GLY A 77 8.25 -24.32 -35.94
N THR A 78 9.23 -23.74 -35.26
CA THR A 78 9.51 -22.28 -35.13
C THR A 78 10.64 -22.07 -34.12
N ALA A 79 11.34 -20.93 -34.25
CA ALA A 79 12.58 -20.47 -33.59
C ALA A 79 13.09 -21.17 -32.28
N PRO A 80 14.42 -21.37 -32.15
CA PRO A 80 15.02 -22.04 -30.99
C PRO A 80 14.91 -21.18 -29.72
N GLY A 81 14.25 -21.68 -28.65
CA GLY A 81 14.34 -21.01 -27.34
C GLY A 81 13.36 -21.30 -26.20
N LEU A 82 12.42 -22.26 -26.25
CA LEU A 82 11.41 -22.41 -25.17
C LEU A 82 11.56 -23.67 -24.29
N ALA A 83 12.24 -23.44 -23.15
CA ALA A 83 12.14 -23.97 -21.79
C ALA A 83 11.80 -25.47 -21.52
N HIS A 84 12.84 -26.24 -21.18
CA HIS A 84 12.73 -27.34 -20.21
C HIS A 84 12.32 -26.80 -18.82
N PRO A 85 11.64 -27.58 -17.95
CA PRO A 85 11.39 -27.15 -16.57
C PRO A 85 12.73 -26.94 -15.87
N GLY A 86 13.06 -25.68 -15.58
CA GLY A 86 14.31 -25.34 -14.92
C GLY A 86 14.23 -25.48 -13.40
N GLU A 87 13.02 -25.58 -12.85
CA GLU A 87 12.73 -25.78 -11.44
C GLU A 87 11.55 -26.76 -11.31
N VAL A 88 11.67 -27.76 -10.42
CA VAL A 88 10.58 -28.70 -10.11
C VAL A 88 10.30 -28.62 -8.61
N LEU A 89 9.04 -28.35 -8.27
CA LEU A 89 8.55 -28.32 -6.89
C LEU A 89 7.92 -29.67 -6.53
N GLY A 90 8.18 -30.17 -5.32
CA GLY A 90 7.60 -31.42 -4.82
C GLY A 90 7.22 -31.34 -3.35
N LYS A 91 6.64 -32.42 -2.81
CA LYS A 91 6.19 -32.52 -1.40
C LYS A 91 7.25 -32.06 -0.39
N ALA A 92 8.52 -32.39 -0.64
CA ALA A 92 9.63 -32.05 0.25
C ALA A 92 9.87 -30.54 0.40
N ASP A 93 9.48 -29.74 -0.59
CA ASP A 93 9.62 -28.27 -0.54
C ASP A 93 8.62 -27.62 0.41
N GLY A 94 7.56 -28.34 0.79
CA GLY A 94 6.56 -27.89 1.74
C GLY A 94 6.97 -27.99 3.21
N GLY A 95 8.03 -28.75 3.52
CA GLY A 95 8.51 -28.94 4.88
C GLY A 95 7.43 -29.46 5.85
N GLU A 96 7.47 -28.97 7.08
CA GLU A 96 6.50 -29.34 8.12
C GLU A 96 5.10 -28.76 7.89
N HIS A 97 5.01 -27.66 7.13
CA HIS A 97 3.77 -26.92 6.91
C HIS A 97 3.01 -27.34 5.65
N GLY A 98 3.53 -28.25 4.84
CA GLY A 98 2.91 -28.59 3.55
C GLY A 98 3.24 -27.55 2.47
N LEU A 99 3.13 -27.99 1.22
CA LEU A 99 3.55 -27.24 0.05
C LEU A 99 2.61 -26.07 -0.24
N ALA A 100 1.30 -26.19 0.08
CA ALA A 100 0.34 -25.11 -0.17
C ALA A 100 0.65 -23.85 0.64
N LEU A 101 0.86 -24.00 1.95
CA LEU A 101 1.19 -22.86 2.81
C LEU A 101 2.59 -22.32 2.49
N THR A 102 3.57 -23.21 2.34
CA THR A 102 4.96 -22.81 2.07
C THR A 102 5.09 -22.07 0.75
N LEU A 103 4.39 -22.51 -0.30
CA LEU A 103 4.35 -21.79 -1.58
C LEU A 103 3.68 -20.42 -1.45
N PHE A 104 2.54 -20.33 -0.78
CA PHE A 104 1.86 -19.05 -0.55
C PHE A 104 2.77 -18.05 0.18
N LYS A 105 3.43 -18.50 1.26
CA LYS A 105 4.40 -17.69 2.02
C LYS A 105 5.61 -17.29 1.17
N ALA A 106 6.12 -18.19 0.34
CA ALA A 106 7.20 -17.88 -0.60
C ALA A 106 6.79 -16.82 -1.63
N LEU A 107 5.55 -16.86 -2.11
CA LEU A 107 5.00 -15.84 -3.01
C LEU A 107 4.83 -14.50 -2.30
N GLN A 108 4.36 -14.48 -1.05
CA GLN A 108 4.28 -13.26 -0.24
C GLN A 108 5.65 -12.59 -0.09
N LEU A 109 6.72 -13.37 0.13
CA LEU A 109 8.10 -12.86 0.18
C LEU A 109 8.56 -12.24 -1.14
N LEU A 110 8.16 -12.80 -2.28
CA LEU A 110 8.55 -12.28 -3.59
C LEU A 110 7.83 -10.97 -3.90
N ASP A 111 6.53 -10.93 -3.60
CA ASP A 111 5.68 -9.75 -3.82
C ASP A 111 6.10 -8.58 -2.93
N SER A 112 6.40 -8.86 -1.65
CA SER A 112 6.73 -7.83 -0.68
C SER A 112 8.09 -7.15 -0.91
N ARG A 113 8.95 -7.65 -1.81
CA ARG A 113 10.24 -7.00 -2.13
C ARG A 113 10.08 -5.61 -2.71
N GLY A 114 8.99 -5.36 -3.44
CA GLY A 114 8.67 -4.04 -4.00
C GLY A 114 7.94 -3.10 -3.05
N LEU A 115 7.61 -3.55 -1.83
CA LEU A 115 6.88 -2.76 -0.83
C LEU A 115 7.79 -2.03 0.16
N ASP A 116 9.10 -2.09 -0.03
CA ASP A 116 10.03 -1.32 0.79
C ASP A 116 9.79 0.17 0.54
N THR A 117 9.18 0.81 1.54
CA THR A 117 8.81 2.24 1.53
C THR A 117 9.55 2.98 2.63
N ALA A 118 10.61 2.36 3.19
CA ALA A 118 11.44 3.00 4.19
C ALA A 118 12.12 4.22 3.58
N LEU A 119 12.10 5.33 4.31
CA LEU A 119 12.81 6.54 3.92
C LEU A 119 14.32 6.26 3.94
N GLU A 120 14.98 6.38 2.79
CA GLU A 120 16.43 6.17 2.69
C GLU A 120 17.21 7.21 3.50
N ARG A 121 16.68 8.43 3.63
CA ARG A 121 17.36 9.52 4.31
C ARG A 121 16.35 10.49 4.93
N TYR A 122 16.57 10.83 6.20
CA TYR A 122 15.70 11.71 6.98
C TYR A 122 16.44 12.28 8.19
N VAL A 123 15.87 13.30 8.83
CA VAL A 123 16.36 13.88 10.09
C VAL A 123 15.24 13.79 11.11
N THR A 124 15.48 13.12 12.24
CA THR A 124 14.59 13.23 13.40
C THR A 124 14.95 14.46 14.21
N PHE A 125 13.98 15.11 14.82
CA PHE A 125 14.23 16.27 15.68
C PHE A 125 13.24 16.35 16.83
N ASP A 126 13.65 17.08 17.87
CA ASP A 126 12.88 17.37 19.07
C ASP A 126 13.33 18.71 19.65
N PHE A 127 12.46 19.37 20.43
CA PHE A 127 12.76 20.62 21.13
C PHE A 127 12.46 20.55 22.62
N GLU A 128 13.34 21.15 23.41
CA GLU A 128 12.96 21.63 24.73
C GLU A 128 12.51 23.09 24.64
N THR A 129 11.43 23.45 25.33
CA THR A 129 10.80 24.77 25.24
C THR A 129 10.59 25.42 26.61
N THR A 130 10.35 26.73 26.63
CA THR A 130 10.10 27.49 27.87
C THR A 130 8.80 27.11 28.58
N ASP A 131 7.83 26.58 27.83
CA ASP A 131 6.49 26.14 28.26
C ASP A 131 5.82 25.34 27.11
N THR A 132 4.56 24.94 27.32
CA THR A 132 3.77 24.14 26.38
C THR A 132 2.85 24.96 25.46
N GLU A 133 2.91 26.29 25.47
CA GLU A 133 2.04 27.16 24.67
C GLU A 133 2.65 27.44 23.30
N VAL A 134 2.21 26.72 22.28
CA VAL A 134 2.72 26.77 20.89
C VAL A 134 2.79 28.19 20.34
N ALA A 135 1.80 29.03 20.65
CA ALA A 135 1.73 30.40 20.13
C ALA A 135 2.85 31.30 20.68
N THR A 136 3.40 30.98 21.86
CA THR A 136 4.28 31.91 22.57
C THR A 136 5.59 31.31 23.07
N CYS A 137 5.75 29.99 23.17
CA CYS A 137 6.95 29.36 23.74
C CYS A 137 8.25 29.77 23.01
N GLY A 138 9.34 29.84 23.75
CA GLY A 138 10.70 29.89 23.19
C GLY A 138 11.29 28.49 23.12
N VAL A 139 12.25 28.27 22.23
CA VAL A 139 13.08 27.04 22.21
C VAL A 139 14.31 27.26 23.09
N VAL A 140 14.60 26.26 23.92
CA VAL A 140 15.71 26.19 24.89
C VAL A 140 16.80 25.25 24.41
N GLU A 141 16.44 24.13 23.79
CA GLU A 141 17.37 23.18 23.17
C GLU A 141 16.81 22.67 21.85
N ILE A 142 17.68 22.52 20.86
CA ILE A 142 17.41 21.83 19.60
C ILE A 142 18.22 20.54 19.58
N GLY A 143 17.55 19.41 19.39
CA GLY A 143 18.18 18.13 19.14
C GLY A 143 17.76 17.56 17.79
N ALA A 144 18.70 17.04 17.02
CA ALA A 144 18.39 16.34 15.78
C ALA A 144 19.40 15.24 15.46
N ALA A 145 18.93 14.18 14.81
CA ALA A 145 19.76 13.07 14.35
C ALA A 145 19.48 12.79 12.87
N ARG A 146 20.54 12.76 12.06
CA ARG A 146 20.43 12.39 10.65
C ARG A 146 20.56 10.89 10.49
N VAL A 147 19.62 10.31 9.76
CA VAL A 147 19.62 8.89 9.39
C VAL A 147 19.83 8.74 7.89
N VAL A 148 20.72 7.84 7.51
CA VAL A 148 20.92 7.38 6.13
C VAL A 148 20.91 5.86 6.13
N ARG A 149 20.04 5.26 5.31
CA ARG A 149 19.87 3.81 5.16
C ARG A 149 19.71 3.09 6.49
N GLY A 150 18.90 3.68 7.38
CA GLY A 150 18.59 3.12 8.70
C GLY A 150 19.66 3.31 9.78
N GLU A 151 20.77 3.99 9.48
CA GLU A 151 21.86 4.25 10.43
C GLU A 151 21.97 5.75 10.75
N ILE A 152 22.19 6.07 12.03
CA ILE A 152 22.43 7.46 12.47
C ILE A 152 23.85 7.83 12.07
N VAL A 153 23.97 8.77 11.12
CA VAL A 153 25.27 9.18 10.56
C VAL A 153 25.77 10.51 11.11
N ASP A 154 24.89 11.34 11.66
CA ASP A 154 25.24 12.66 12.17
C ASP A 154 24.26 13.13 13.25
N ARG A 155 24.69 14.08 14.10
CA ARG A 155 23.92 14.62 15.21
C ARG A 155 24.10 16.12 15.31
N PHE A 156 23.00 16.84 15.55
CA PHE A 156 22.99 18.27 15.81
C PHE A 156 22.40 18.54 17.18
N ARG A 157 23.10 19.37 17.96
CA ARG A 157 22.63 19.84 19.26
C ARG A 157 23.01 21.30 19.43
N SER A 158 22.06 22.12 19.87
CA SER A 158 22.35 23.49 20.29
C SER A 158 21.43 23.89 21.43
N LEU A 159 22.00 24.46 22.49
CA LEU A 159 21.23 25.31 23.39
C LEU A 159 20.87 26.60 22.67
N VAL A 160 19.75 27.17 23.05
CA VAL A 160 19.18 28.37 22.46
C VAL A 160 18.76 29.31 23.58
N GLN A 161 19.13 30.58 23.48
CA GLN A 161 18.58 31.62 24.34
C GLN A 161 17.18 31.99 23.84
N PRO A 162 16.11 31.66 24.60
CA PRO A 162 14.76 32.03 24.26
C PRO A 162 14.54 33.53 24.53
N TYR A 163 13.54 34.11 23.88
CA TYR A 163 13.14 35.50 24.10
C TYR A 163 12.25 35.68 25.34
N ARG A 164 11.99 34.60 26.09
CA ARG A 164 11.13 34.57 27.29
C ARG A 164 11.73 33.67 28.37
N PRO A 165 11.43 33.92 29.65
CA PRO A 165 11.87 33.05 30.74
C PRO A 165 11.30 31.63 30.64
N ILE A 166 12.08 30.65 31.10
CA ILE A 166 11.64 29.27 31.27
C ILE A 166 10.66 29.18 32.45
N THR A 167 9.50 28.58 32.24
CA THR A 167 8.53 28.38 33.32
C THR A 167 9.02 27.33 34.33
N PRO A 168 8.62 27.41 35.61
CA PRO A 168 8.98 26.38 36.59
C PRO A 168 8.57 24.96 36.18
N GLY A 169 7.46 24.82 35.46
CA GLY A 169 6.97 23.55 34.94
C GLY A 169 7.90 22.95 33.88
N ALA A 170 8.32 23.75 32.89
CA ALA A 170 9.26 23.29 31.87
C ALA A 170 10.64 22.98 32.47
N SER A 171 11.15 23.84 33.35
CA SER A 171 12.43 23.62 34.05
C SER A 171 12.42 22.33 34.85
N ALA A 172 11.30 21.97 35.49
CA ALA A 172 11.17 20.71 36.23
C ALA A 172 11.21 19.45 35.33
N ILE A 173 10.91 19.60 34.03
CA ILE A 173 10.89 18.51 33.04
C ILE A 173 12.30 18.33 32.45
N HIS A 174 12.84 19.35 31.77
CA HIS A 174 14.11 19.23 31.04
C HIS A 174 15.35 19.59 31.89
N GLY A 175 15.15 20.28 33.01
CA GLY A 175 16.21 20.60 33.98
C GLY A 175 17.08 21.81 33.63
N TYR A 176 16.68 22.66 32.69
CA TYR A 176 17.38 23.91 32.36
C TYR A 176 16.74 25.10 33.08
N SER A 177 17.57 26.02 33.53
CA SER A 177 17.19 27.31 34.10
C SER A 177 17.59 28.45 33.14
N ASP A 178 17.00 29.64 33.34
CA ASP A 178 17.40 30.83 32.58
C ASP A 178 18.91 31.16 32.73
N GLY A 179 19.54 30.70 33.82
CA GLY A 179 20.98 30.86 34.03
C GLY A 179 21.82 29.98 33.10
N ASP A 180 21.37 28.75 32.82
CA ASP A 180 22.13 27.76 32.01
C ASP A 180 22.24 28.15 30.54
N ILE A 181 21.26 28.94 30.07
CA ILE A 181 21.08 29.32 28.67
C ILE A 181 21.26 30.83 28.42
N ARG A 182 21.70 31.59 29.42
CA ARG A 182 21.87 33.05 29.31
C ARG A 182 22.83 33.46 28.20
N ASP A 183 23.93 32.72 28.06
CA ASP A 183 25.01 33.01 27.12
C ASP A 183 24.89 32.18 25.82
N ALA A 184 23.78 31.45 25.66
CA ALA A 184 23.50 30.69 24.44
C ALA A 184 23.14 31.64 23.28
N ARG A 185 23.27 31.14 22.05
CA ARG A 185 22.88 31.89 20.84
C ARG A 185 21.36 31.98 20.72
N SER A 186 20.87 33.05 20.11
CA SER A 186 19.43 33.15 19.79
C SER A 186 19.03 32.11 18.74
N PHE A 187 17.75 31.77 18.66
CA PHE A 187 17.23 30.86 17.63
C PHE A 187 17.62 31.30 16.22
N GLY A 188 17.63 32.62 15.99
CA GLY A 188 17.95 33.16 14.69
C GLY A 188 19.40 33.00 14.25
N GLU A 189 20.32 32.96 15.20
CA GLU A 189 21.74 32.69 14.95
C GLU A 189 22.01 31.20 14.76
N VAL A 190 21.23 30.34 15.41
CA VAL A 190 21.34 28.87 15.27
C VAL A 190 20.67 28.37 14.00
N TRP A 191 19.64 29.06 13.51
CA TRP A 191 18.85 28.65 12.34
C TRP A 191 19.67 28.31 11.10
N PRO A 192 20.65 29.10 10.64
CA PRO A 192 21.41 28.76 9.42
C PRO A 192 22.15 27.42 9.53
N GLU A 193 22.73 27.12 10.70
CA GLU A 193 23.41 25.84 10.96
C GLU A 193 22.41 24.68 11.01
N PHE A 194 21.28 24.87 11.71
CA PHE A 194 20.25 23.85 11.77
C PHE A 194 19.61 23.59 10.40
N ARG A 195 19.33 24.63 9.62
CA ARG A 195 18.82 24.49 8.25
C ARG A 195 19.83 23.78 7.35
N ALA A 196 21.12 24.13 7.43
CA ALA A 196 22.17 23.43 6.69
C ALA A 196 22.27 21.95 7.11
N PHE A 197 22.12 21.66 8.40
CA PHE A 197 22.01 20.29 8.89
C PHE A 197 20.76 19.59 8.34
N ILE A 198 19.62 20.24 8.16
CA ILE A 198 18.46 19.55 7.58
C ILE A 198 18.70 19.22 6.09
N GLY A 199 19.23 20.17 5.31
CA GLY A 199 19.37 19.99 3.85
C GLY A 199 18.01 19.72 3.18
N ASP A 200 17.95 18.80 2.22
CA ASP A 200 16.70 18.43 1.55
C ASP A 200 15.97 17.24 2.23
N ASP A 201 16.42 16.86 3.43
CA ASP A 201 15.91 15.69 4.13
C ASP A 201 14.54 15.97 4.76
N ILE A 202 13.70 14.93 4.83
CA ILE A 202 12.43 14.98 5.55
C ILE A 202 12.71 15.10 7.06
N LEU A 203 12.05 16.05 7.70
CA LEU A 203 12.05 16.21 9.15
C LEU A 203 10.99 15.30 9.79
N ILE A 204 11.42 14.46 10.72
CA ILE A 204 10.55 13.54 11.45
C ILE A 204 10.44 13.99 12.91
N ALA A 205 9.20 14.19 13.36
CA ALA A 205 8.87 14.45 14.75
C ALA A 205 7.92 13.36 15.30
N HIS A 206 7.74 13.34 16.62
CA HIS A 206 6.80 12.45 17.27
C HIS A 206 5.70 13.25 17.96
N ASN A 207 4.45 13.11 17.49
CA ASN A 207 3.35 13.98 17.90
C ASN A 207 3.62 15.47 17.60
N GLY A 208 4.47 15.74 16.60
CA GLY A 208 4.96 17.07 16.29
C GLY A 208 3.94 17.98 15.59
N GLN A 209 2.87 17.43 14.99
CA GLN A 209 1.86 18.25 14.28
C GLN A 209 1.18 19.26 15.21
N HIS A 210 1.11 18.94 16.51
CA HIS A 210 0.47 19.78 17.50
C HIS A 210 1.46 20.60 18.33
N PHE A 211 2.78 20.45 18.13
CA PHE A 211 3.78 21.11 18.96
C PHE A 211 5.06 21.52 18.21
N ASP A 212 6.01 20.61 17.99
CA ASP A 212 7.34 20.94 17.47
C ASP A 212 7.31 21.60 16.09
N ILE A 213 6.45 21.11 15.21
CA ILE A 213 6.31 21.60 13.83
C ILE A 213 5.78 23.03 13.81
N PRO A 214 4.63 23.38 14.45
CA PRO A 214 4.18 24.76 14.49
C PRO A 214 5.12 25.69 15.26
N VAL A 215 5.82 25.22 16.30
CA VAL A 215 6.86 26.00 17.00
C VAL A 215 8.02 26.34 16.06
N LEU A 216 8.53 25.35 15.32
CA LEU A 216 9.60 25.56 14.33
C LEU A 216 9.17 26.57 13.26
N ARG A 217 7.99 26.36 12.66
CA ARG A 217 7.46 27.26 11.62
C ARG A 217 7.30 28.69 12.12
N ARG A 218 6.83 28.88 13.35
CA ARG A 218 6.68 30.21 13.96
C ARG A 218 8.03 30.89 14.17
N LEU A 219 9.00 30.21 14.76
CA LEU A 219 10.32 30.79 15.09
C LEU A 219 11.19 31.00 13.84
N ALA A 220 10.99 30.17 12.81
CA ALA A 220 11.68 30.28 11.53
C ALA A 220 10.91 31.12 10.49
N ALA A 221 9.76 31.69 10.84
CA ALA A 221 8.97 32.51 9.92
C ALA A 221 9.79 33.67 9.32
N GLY A 222 9.74 33.82 8.00
CA GLY A 222 10.51 34.84 7.27
C GLY A 222 12.02 34.56 7.16
N ARG A 223 12.50 33.39 7.60
CA ARG A 223 13.88 32.96 7.41
C ARG A 223 14.04 32.11 6.16
N ASP A 224 15.21 32.20 5.55
CA ASP A 224 15.52 31.42 4.35
C ASP A 224 15.41 29.91 4.60
N GLY A 225 14.86 29.19 3.61
CA GLY A 225 14.71 27.74 3.60
C GLY A 225 13.55 27.16 4.44
N VAL A 226 12.79 27.96 5.22
CA VAL A 226 11.70 27.42 6.07
C VAL A 226 10.54 26.82 5.24
N ASP A 227 10.18 27.46 4.13
CA ASP A 227 9.06 27.04 3.28
C ASP A 227 9.34 25.73 2.52
N SER A 228 10.62 25.37 2.39
CA SER A 228 11.06 24.11 1.74
C SER A 228 10.97 22.89 2.66
N LEU A 229 10.75 23.08 3.96
CA LEU A 229 10.78 21.97 4.92
C LEU A 229 9.58 21.02 4.72
N VAL A 230 9.89 19.73 4.63
CA VAL A 230 8.92 18.64 4.59
C VAL A 230 8.91 17.92 5.92
N PHE A 231 7.71 17.71 6.48
CA PHE A 231 7.53 17.12 7.80
C PHE A 231 6.79 15.78 7.74
N TYR A 232 7.17 14.88 8.63
CA TYR A 232 6.50 13.62 8.89
C TYR A 232 6.30 13.43 10.39
N ASP A 233 5.07 13.09 10.80
CA ASP A 233 4.75 12.78 12.19
C ASP A 233 4.57 11.27 12.34
N THR A 234 5.29 10.68 13.29
CA THR A 234 5.27 9.24 13.55
C THR A 234 4.03 8.78 14.32
N LEU A 235 3.29 9.66 14.99
CA LEU A 235 2.16 9.25 15.83
C LEU A 235 1.03 8.55 15.02
N PRO A 236 0.60 9.04 13.83
CA PRO A 236 -0.35 8.31 12.99
C PRO A 236 0.12 6.89 12.62
N LEU A 237 1.42 6.70 12.33
CA LEU A 237 1.98 5.38 12.06
C LEU A 237 1.87 4.47 13.30
N VAL A 238 2.25 4.99 14.48
CA VAL A 238 2.11 4.25 15.75
C VAL A 238 0.66 3.81 15.96
N ARG A 239 -0.31 4.70 15.76
CA ARG A 239 -1.75 4.41 15.91
C ARG A 239 -2.29 3.43 14.88
N SER A 240 -1.68 3.34 13.70
CA SER A 240 -2.04 2.34 12.71
C SER A 240 -1.57 0.92 13.11
N LEU A 241 -0.45 0.83 13.84
CA LEU A 241 0.21 -0.42 14.22
C LEU A 241 -0.21 -0.95 15.59
N SER A 242 -0.50 -0.09 16.56
CA SER A 242 -0.90 -0.50 17.91
C SER A 242 -1.93 0.47 18.53
N ARG A 243 -2.77 -0.09 19.41
CA ARG A 243 -3.69 0.65 20.27
C ARG A 243 -3.09 1.05 21.63
N ASP A 244 -1.88 0.56 21.94
CA ASP A 244 -1.19 0.83 23.20
C ASP A 244 -0.77 2.31 23.31
N SER A 245 -0.12 2.67 24.43
CA SER A 245 0.38 4.03 24.63
C SER A 245 1.26 4.46 23.45
N GLY A 246 1.01 5.66 22.93
CA GLY A 246 1.74 6.20 21.80
C GLY A 246 2.95 7.02 22.20
N LYS A 247 3.24 7.20 23.49
CA LYS A 247 4.35 8.05 23.96
C LYS A 247 5.71 7.48 23.53
N LEU A 248 6.66 8.36 23.27
CA LEU A 248 8.00 7.97 22.82
C LEU A 248 8.72 7.07 23.84
N GLU A 249 8.67 7.42 25.13
CA GLU A 249 9.24 6.62 26.23
C GLU A 249 8.66 5.20 26.28
N ASP A 250 7.33 5.09 26.18
CA ASP A 250 6.64 3.81 26.19
C ASP A 250 6.99 2.97 24.95
N LEU A 251 7.16 3.61 23.79
CA LEU A 251 7.63 2.97 22.56
C LEU A 251 9.06 2.46 22.70
N ALA A 252 9.96 3.31 23.21
CA ALA A 252 11.37 2.96 23.44
C ALA A 252 11.48 1.76 24.38
N LEU A 253 10.75 1.79 25.50
CA LEU A 253 10.69 0.68 26.46
C LEU A 253 10.17 -0.61 25.80
N ARG A 254 9.05 -0.54 25.06
CA ARG A 254 8.49 -1.71 24.36
C ARG A 254 9.41 -2.31 23.32
N PHE A 255 10.30 -1.50 22.73
CA PHE A 255 11.24 -1.93 21.70
C PHE A 255 12.62 -2.28 22.28
N GLY A 256 12.82 -2.15 23.60
CA GLY A 256 14.12 -2.38 24.24
C GLY A 256 15.19 -1.36 23.81
N ILE A 257 14.78 -0.13 23.48
CA ILE A 257 15.66 0.96 23.07
C ILE A 257 16.03 1.77 24.31
N ASP A 258 17.34 1.93 24.56
CA ASP A 258 17.84 2.88 25.55
C ASP A 258 17.60 4.31 25.05
N GLY A 259 16.80 5.04 25.81
CA GLY A 259 16.36 6.40 25.52
C GLY A 259 17.34 7.49 25.96
N GLY A 260 18.40 7.14 26.71
CA GLY A 260 19.29 8.14 27.29
C GLY A 260 18.61 8.95 28.39
N ARG A 261 18.92 10.24 28.48
CA ARG A 261 18.31 11.14 29.46
C ARG A 261 16.99 11.67 28.91
N ALA A 262 15.86 11.27 29.51
CA ALA A 262 14.55 11.78 29.12
C ALA A 262 14.47 13.30 29.25
N HIS A 263 13.76 13.95 28.32
CA HIS A 263 13.61 15.41 28.23
C HIS A 263 14.95 16.12 27.96
N HIS A 264 15.72 15.53 27.04
CA HIS A 264 16.94 16.08 26.44
C HIS A 264 16.78 15.94 24.94
N ALA A 265 16.59 17.05 24.24
CA ALA A 265 16.14 17.05 22.85
C ALA A 265 16.99 16.16 21.92
N LEU A 266 18.32 16.10 22.10
CA LEU A 266 19.16 15.24 21.26
C LEU A 266 18.94 13.74 21.56
N ASP A 267 18.83 13.37 22.84
CA ASP A 267 18.59 11.99 23.24
C ASP A 267 17.22 11.53 22.76
N ASP A 268 16.21 12.40 22.86
CA ASP A 268 14.85 12.14 22.35
C ASP A 268 14.82 12.04 20.80
N ALA A 269 15.53 12.91 20.08
CA ALA A 269 15.67 12.80 18.63
C ALA A 269 16.37 11.49 18.20
N VAL A 270 17.43 11.08 18.90
CA VAL A 270 18.12 9.79 18.66
C VAL A 270 17.20 8.61 18.97
N THR A 271 16.43 8.70 20.05
CA THR A 271 15.45 7.68 20.44
C THR A 271 14.37 7.56 19.38
N LEU A 272 13.84 8.68 18.89
CA LEU A 272 12.87 8.72 17.80
C LEU A 272 13.41 8.06 16.53
N ALA A 273 14.68 8.28 16.17
CA ALA A 273 15.28 7.64 15.00
C ALA A 273 15.26 6.11 15.10
N ARG A 274 15.59 5.58 16.29
CA ARG A 274 15.58 4.13 16.57
C ARG A 274 14.16 3.58 16.63
N VAL A 275 13.23 4.30 17.26
CA VAL A 275 11.81 3.93 17.35
C VAL A 275 11.17 3.90 15.96
N TYR A 276 11.40 4.92 15.13
CA TYR A 276 10.85 4.99 13.78
C TYR A 276 11.33 3.81 12.91
N ARG A 277 12.61 3.42 13.02
CA ARG A 277 13.15 2.23 12.35
C ARG A 277 12.39 0.96 12.72
N GLU A 278 12.07 0.79 14.01
CA GLU A 278 11.30 -0.37 14.48
C GLU A 278 9.82 -0.32 14.05
N LEU A 279 9.23 0.88 13.97
CA LEU A 279 7.87 1.07 13.42
C LEU A 279 7.80 0.68 11.94
N GLU A 280 8.74 1.15 11.12
CA GLU A 280 8.82 0.77 9.69
C GLU A 280 9.03 -0.74 9.53
N ARG A 281 9.89 -1.35 10.36
CA ARG A 281 10.06 -2.81 10.37
C ARG A 281 8.73 -3.53 10.64
N ARG A 282 7.98 -3.12 11.66
CA ARG A 282 6.67 -3.70 12.00
C ARG A 282 5.64 -3.50 10.89
N ARG A 283 5.60 -2.31 10.28
CA ARG A 283 4.75 -2.00 9.12
C ARG A 283 5.07 -2.92 7.95
N GLY A 284 6.36 -3.12 7.63
CA GLY A 284 6.80 -4.02 6.58
C GLY A 284 6.40 -5.47 6.83
N ILE A 285 6.56 -5.97 8.06
CA ILE A 285 6.13 -7.32 8.47
C ILE A 285 4.62 -7.48 8.28
N ARG A 286 3.83 -6.52 8.77
CA ARG A 286 2.37 -6.55 8.63
C ARG A 286 1.95 -6.54 7.16
N ALA A 287 2.54 -5.66 6.34
CA ALA A 287 2.26 -5.60 4.92
C ALA A 287 2.56 -6.94 4.24
N ARG A 288 3.75 -7.52 4.49
CA ARG A 288 4.16 -8.82 3.94
C ARG A 288 3.23 -9.98 4.35
N LYS A 289 2.68 -9.96 5.57
CA LYS A 289 1.68 -10.96 5.99
C LYS A 289 0.33 -10.80 5.29
N ALA A 290 -0.01 -9.59 4.86
CA ALA A 290 -1.33 -9.20 4.37
C ALA A 290 -1.45 -9.06 2.85
N VAL A 291 -0.37 -9.29 2.10
CA VAL A 291 -0.40 -9.31 0.62
C VAL A 291 -0.96 -10.62 0.07
N LEU A 292 -1.28 -10.62 -1.22
CA LEU A 292 -1.72 -11.79 -1.99
C LEU A 292 -3.07 -12.40 -1.55
N VAL A 293 -3.98 -11.56 -1.05
CA VAL A 293 -5.41 -11.91 -0.80
C VAL A 293 -6.03 -12.56 -2.04
N ASN A 294 -5.57 -12.16 -3.20
CA ASN A 294 -6.02 -12.67 -4.46
C ASN A 294 -5.59 -14.08 -4.84
N LEU A 295 -4.77 -14.72 -4.02
CA LEU A 295 -4.41 -16.13 -4.17
C LEU A 295 -5.21 -17.00 -3.20
N LEU A 296 -6.13 -16.42 -2.42
CA LEU A 296 -6.89 -17.15 -1.41
C LEU A 296 -7.83 -18.19 -2.03
N ASP A 297 -8.36 -17.95 -3.22
CA ASP A 297 -9.13 -18.94 -3.97
C ASP A 297 -8.33 -20.21 -4.26
N TYR A 298 -7.13 -20.07 -4.83
CA TYR A 298 -6.21 -21.18 -5.10
C TYR A 298 -5.58 -21.74 -3.83
N LEU A 299 -5.35 -20.94 -2.79
CA LEU A 299 -4.87 -21.41 -1.49
C LEU A 299 -5.91 -22.30 -0.82
N GLY A 300 -7.18 -21.90 -0.83
CA GLY A 300 -8.26 -22.70 -0.27
C GLY A 300 -8.43 -24.03 -1.01
N LEU A 301 -8.37 -23.99 -2.35
CA LEU A 301 -8.34 -25.19 -3.18
C LEU A 301 -7.15 -26.11 -2.85
N ALA A 302 -5.93 -25.54 -2.79
CA ALA A 302 -4.72 -26.29 -2.48
C ALA A 302 -4.78 -26.93 -1.09
N LEU A 303 -5.24 -26.19 -0.07
CA LEU A 303 -5.40 -26.71 1.30
C LEU A 303 -6.49 -27.81 1.39
N ALA A 304 -7.55 -27.72 0.59
CA ALA A 304 -8.58 -28.78 0.50
C ALA A 304 -8.02 -30.08 -0.12
N LEU A 305 -7.08 -29.96 -1.07
CA LEU A 305 -6.44 -31.08 -1.75
C LEU A 305 -5.28 -31.68 -0.95
N GLU A 306 -4.52 -30.86 -0.22
CA GLU A 306 -3.37 -31.27 0.58
C GLU A 306 -3.75 -32.09 1.84
N GLN A 307 -5.05 -32.08 2.22
CA GLN A 307 -5.69 -32.86 3.28
C GLN A 307 -5.05 -32.73 4.68
N GLY A 308 -5.81 -32.13 5.61
CA GLY A 308 -5.48 -32.06 7.03
C GLY A 308 -4.58 -30.88 7.39
N ALA A 309 -5.09 -29.98 8.24
CA ALA A 309 -4.29 -28.87 8.76
C ALA A 309 -3.15 -29.40 9.62
N ARG A 310 -1.90 -29.11 9.21
CA ARG A 310 -0.67 -29.47 9.92
C ARG A 310 -0.26 -28.39 10.92
N SER A 311 -0.87 -27.20 10.84
CA SER A 311 -0.65 -26.09 11.78
C SER A 311 -1.94 -25.30 12.05
N LYS A 312 -1.92 -24.52 13.14
CA LYS A 312 -3.00 -23.57 13.47
C LYS A 312 -3.20 -22.53 12.36
N GLU A 313 -2.11 -22.04 11.77
CA GLU A 313 -2.14 -21.08 10.68
C GLU A 313 -2.76 -21.67 9.41
N GLN A 314 -2.46 -22.93 9.06
CA GLN A 314 -3.14 -23.59 7.94
C GLN A 314 -4.64 -23.70 8.17
N ALA A 315 -5.08 -24.05 9.38
CA ALA A 315 -6.50 -24.12 9.70
C ALA A 315 -7.17 -22.73 9.62
N LEU A 316 -6.50 -21.68 10.09
CA LEU A 316 -6.95 -20.30 9.97
C LEU A 316 -7.10 -19.88 8.50
N LEU A 317 -6.04 -20.04 7.71
CA LEU A 317 -6.02 -19.69 6.30
C LEU A 317 -7.04 -20.51 5.50
N PHE A 318 -7.20 -21.80 5.78
CA PHE A 318 -8.25 -22.62 5.15
C PHE A 318 -9.65 -22.07 5.44
N ASN A 319 -9.91 -21.68 6.69
CA ASN A 319 -11.21 -21.13 7.08
C ASN A 319 -11.52 -19.79 6.44
N VAL A 320 -10.51 -18.98 6.11
CA VAL A 320 -10.67 -17.74 5.35
C VAL A 320 -10.79 -18.04 3.85
N ALA A 321 -9.83 -18.79 3.31
CA ALA A 321 -9.65 -19.06 1.90
C ALA A 321 -10.80 -19.84 1.26
N LYS A 322 -11.45 -20.76 1.99
CA LYS A 322 -12.55 -21.56 1.45
C LYS A 322 -13.72 -20.71 0.92
N PHE A 323 -13.96 -19.54 1.52
CA PHE A 323 -15.01 -18.63 1.06
C PHE A 323 -14.66 -17.99 -0.29
N TYR A 324 -13.38 -17.68 -0.52
CA TYR A 324 -12.88 -17.21 -1.80
C TYR A 324 -12.98 -18.33 -2.85
N THR A 325 -12.52 -19.55 -2.53
CA THR A 325 -12.57 -20.68 -3.47
C THR A 325 -14.00 -21.02 -3.94
N LEU A 326 -14.96 -21.05 -3.00
CA LEU A 326 -16.37 -21.33 -3.29
C LEU A 326 -17.14 -20.12 -3.85
N GLY A 327 -16.50 -18.94 -3.80
CA GLY A 327 -17.08 -17.67 -4.21
C GLY A 327 -17.54 -17.66 -5.66
N ARG A 328 -18.36 -16.67 -5.98
CA ARG A 328 -18.92 -16.49 -7.33
C ARG A 328 -17.86 -16.09 -8.37
N TYR A 329 -16.83 -15.36 -7.95
CA TYR A 329 -15.78 -14.81 -8.80
C TYR A 329 -14.52 -15.67 -8.87
N SER A 330 -14.53 -16.84 -8.21
CA SER A 330 -13.41 -17.78 -8.25
C SER A 330 -13.61 -18.76 -9.39
N ASP A 331 -12.65 -18.76 -10.32
CA ASP A 331 -12.52 -19.76 -11.38
C ASP A 331 -11.67 -20.96 -10.94
N ALA A 332 -11.13 -20.97 -9.71
CA ALA A 332 -10.19 -21.99 -9.24
C ALA A 332 -10.74 -23.43 -9.36
N LEU A 333 -12.03 -23.63 -9.05
CA LEU A 333 -12.68 -24.95 -9.17
C LEU A 333 -12.90 -25.36 -10.63
N ALA A 334 -13.25 -24.41 -11.51
CA ALA A 334 -13.44 -24.67 -12.93
C ALA A 334 -12.11 -24.99 -13.62
N PHE A 335 -11.07 -24.21 -13.30
CA PHE A 335 -9.70 -24.45 -13.72
C PHE A 335 -9.21 -25.83 -13.27
N TYR A 336 -9.45 -26.18 -12.00
CA TYR A 336 -9.07 -27.49 -11.45
C TYR A 336 -9.70 -28.65 -12.23
N GLU A 337 -11.02 -28.60 -12.46
CA GLU A 337 -11.71 -29.68 -13.17
C GLU A 337 -11.28 -29.77 -14.64
N MET A 338 -11.14 -28.63 -15.33
CA MET A 338 -10.64 -28.58 -16.70
C MET A 338 -9.25 -29.21 -16.83
N GLU A 339 -8.33 -28.86 -15.93
CA GLU A 339 -6.97 -29.38 -15.97
C GLU A 339 -6.86 -30.83 -15.51
N ARG A 340 -7.69 -31.25 -14.56
CA ARG A 340 -7.79 -32.65 -14.14
C ARG A 340 -8.19 -33.54 -15.32
N GLN A 341 -9.16 -33.09 -16.12
CA GLN A 341 -9.58 -33.79 -17.33
C GLN A 341 -8.48 -33.78 -18.40
N ARG A 342 -7.87 -32.60 -18.65
CA ARG A 342 -6.82 -32.42 -19.67
C ARG A 342 -5.57 -33.25 -19.40
N SER A 343 -5.14 -33.32 -18.13
CA SER A 343 -3.94 -34.06 -17.71
C SER A 343 -4.19 -35.56 -17.53
N GLY A 344 -5.44 -36.02 -17.57
CA GLY A 344 -5.80 -37.41 -17.31
C GLY A 344 -5.61 -37.80 -15.84
N ALA A 345 -5.54 -36.84 -14.92
CA ALA A 345 -5.38 -37.05 -13.48
C ALA A 345 -6.69 -37.54 -12.82
N LEU A 346 -7.29 -38.60 -13.37
CA LEU A 346 -8.58 -39.15 -12.90
C LEU A 346 -8.53 -39.69 -11.47
N GLY A 347 -7.34 -40.04 -10.96
CA GLY A 347 -7.09 -40.40 -9.56
C GLY A 347 -7.16 -39.23 -8.59
N ALA A 348 -7.08 -37.98 -9.07
CA ALA A 348 -7.28 -36.81 -8.24
C ALA A 348 -8.78 -36.66 -7.85
N PRO A 349 -9.09 -36.12 -6.65
CA PRO A 349 -10.46 -35.95 -6.19
C PRO A 349 -11.34 -35.19 -7.21
N PRO A 350 -12.57 -35.64 -7.50
CA PRO A 350 -13.49 -34.89 -8.35
C PRO A 350 -13.90 -33.58 -7.69
N VAL A 351 -14.31 -32.59 -8.50
CA VAL A 351 -14.68 -31.25 -7.99
C VAL A 351 -15.76 -31.29 -6.90
N ASP A 352 -16.74 -32.19 -6.98
CA ASP A 352 -17.78 -32.35 -5.96
C ASP A 352 -17.22 -32.77 -4.59
N GLU A 353 -16.18 -33.61 -4.60
CA GLU A 353 -15.49 -33.98 -3.38
C GLU A 353 -14.70 -32.80 -2.80
N VAL A 354 -14.02 -32.02 -3.65
CA VAL A 354 -13.31 -30.82 -3.25
C VAL A 354 -14.28 -29.80 -2.63
N ILE A 355 -15.44 -29.57 -3.26
CA ILE A 355 -16.50 -28.71 -2.73
C ILE A 355 -16.96 -29.19 -1.35
N ARG A 356 -17.16 -30.50 -1.16
CA ARG A 356 -17.50 -31.08 0.15
C ARG A 356 -16.43 -30.79 1.21
N ARG A 357 -15.15 -30.88 0.86
CA ARG A 357 -14.04 -30.54 1.76
C ARG A 357 -14.02 -29.06 2.13
N LEU A 358 -14.38 -28.18 1.19
CA LEU A 358 -14.45 -26.72 1.38
C LEU A 358 -15.66 -26.23 2.19
N GLY A 359 -16.58 -27.12 2.58
CA GLY A 359 -17.78 -26.78 3.36
C GLY A 359 -19.10 -27.14 2.67
N GLY A 360 -19.05 -27.70 1.46
CA GLY A 360 -20.17 -28.33 0.79
C GLY A 360 -20.97 -27.44 -0.16
N PRO A 361 -21.84 -28.05 -0.98
CA PRO A 361 -22.59 -27.35 -2.02
C PRO A 361 -23.59 -26.34 -1.44
N ALA A 362 -24.15 -26.60 -0.25
CA ALA A 362 -25.05 -25.65 0.41
C ALA A 362 -24.36 -24.31 0.73
N LEU A 363 -23.11 -24.35 1.20
CA LEU A 363 -22.33 -23.15 1.46
C LEU A 363 -22.00 -22.40 0.16
N MET A 364 -21.57 -23.14 -0.87
CA MET A 364 -21.27 -22.58 -2.19
C MET A 364 -22.49 -21.89 -2.81
N THR A 365 -23.65 -22.55 -2.80
CA THR A 365 -24.90 -21.97 -3.29
C THR A 365 -25.24 -20.69 -2.52
N ARG A 366 -25.07 -20.68 -1.19
CA ARG A 366 -25.32 -19.48 -0.38
C ARG A 366 -24.41 -18.31 -0.78
N LEU A 367 -23.10 -18.55 -0.91
CA LEU A 367 -22.12 -17.52 -1.29
C LEU A 367 -22.36 -17.00 -2.71
N ARG A 368 -22.79 -17.87 -3.62
CA ARG A 368 -23.07 -17.51 -5.02
C ARG A 368 -24.44 -16.85 -5.23
N ALA A 369 -25.37 -17.10 -4.31
CA ALA A 369 -26.71 -16.49 -4.29
C ALA A 369 -26.72 -15.09 -3.69
N GLU A 370 -25.63 -14.62 -3.07
CA GLU A 370 -25.53 -13.23 -2.66
C GLU A 370 -25.69 -12.30 -3.88
N PRO A 371 -26.43 -11.19 -3.74
CA PRO A 371 -26.67 -10.28 -4.85
C PRO A 371 -25.35 -9.79 -5.42
N ASP A 372 -25.27 -9.80 -6.75
CA ASP A 372 -24.11 -9.33 -7.53
C ASP A 372 -23.68 -7.95 -6.97
N PRO A 373 -22.37 -7.65 -6.79
CA PRO A 373 -21.89 -6.31 -6.48
C PRO A 373 -22.43 -5.28 -7.49
N ALA A 374 -22.75 -5.68 -8.72
CA ALA A 374 -23.46 -4.85 -9.70
C ALA A 374 -24.91 -4.54 -9.32
N GLN A 375 -25.54 -5.37 -8.50
CA GLN A 375 -26.87 -5.14 -7.92
C GLN A 375 -26.79 -4.41 -6.58
N ARG A 376 -25.70 -4.60 -5.82
CA ARG A 376 -25.46 -3.97 -4.52
C ARG A 376 -24.88 -2.55 -4.65
N TYR A 377 -24.05 -2.34 -5.68
CA TYR A 377 -23.33 -1.12 -6.03
C TYR A 377 -23.35 -0.85 -7.55
N PRO A 378 -24.54 -0.73 -8.17
CA PRO A 378 -24.69 -0.64 -9.64
C PRO A 378 -23.87 0.47 -10.28
N ALA A 379 -23.75 1.62 -9.62
CA ALA A 379 -22.98 2.75 -10.13
C ALA A 379 -21.45 2.51 -10.08
N ALA A 380 -20.93 1.71 -9.15
CA ALA A 380 -19.51 1.40 -9.05
C ALA A 380 -19.10 0.33 -10.08
N VAL A 381 -19.96 -0.66 -10.29
CA VAL A 381 -19.72 -1.72 -11.28
C VAL A 381 -19.93 -1.24 -12.71
N ALA A 382 -20.89 -0.34 -12.97
CA ALA A 382 -21.05 0.27 -14.29
C ALA A 382 -19.81 1.06 -14.72
N ARG A 383 -19.23 1.87 -13.82
CA ARG A 383 -17.99 2.61 -14.06
C ARG A 383 -16.78 1.71 -14.30
N LEU A 384 -16.77 0.54 -13.67
CA LEU A 384 -15.67 -0.40 -13.72
C LEU A 384 -15.78 -1.33 -14.94
N ARG A 385 -16.98 -1.70 -15.39
CA ARG A 385 -17.22 -2.33 -16.71
C ARG A 385 -16.87 -1.37 -17.86
N ALA A 386 -17.23 -0.10 -17.72
CA ALA A 386 -16.79 0.97 -18.62
C ALA A 386 -15.28 1.29 -18.52
N LEU A 387 -14.52 0.62 -17.66
CA LEU A 387 -13.05 0.63 -17.62
C LEU A 387 -12.47 -0.68 -18.21
N MET A 388 -13.18 -1.80 -18.12
CA MET A 388 -12.79 -3.10 -18.68
C MET A 388 -12.97 -3.17 -20.21
N ASP A 389 -14.01 -2.54 -20.77
CA ASP A 389 -14.34 -2.67 -22.20
C ASP A 389 -13.48 -1.81 -23.16
N GLU A 390 -12.31 -1.28 -22.73
CA GLU A 390 -11.36 -0.62 -23.66
C GLU A 390 -10.43 -1.69 -24.23
N PRO A 391 -10.19 -1.71 -25.55
CA PRO A 391 -9.11 -2.49 -26.08
C PRO A 391 -7.78 -1.90 -25.58
N SER A 392 -7.03 -2.66 -24.79
CA SER A 392 -5.66 -2.29 -24.42
C SER A 392 -4.77 -2.21 -25.67
N PRO A 393 -3.95 -1.15 -25.84
CA PRO A 393 -3.03 -1.08 -26.96
C PRO A 393 -1.97 -2.19 -26.86
N PRO A 394 -1.42 -2.68 -27.99
CA PRO A 394 -0.40 -3.72 -27.95
C PRO A 394 0.84 -3.19 -27.22
N PRO A 395 1.53 -4.03 -26.42
CA PRO A 395 2.65 -3.59 -25.61
C PRO A 395 3.82 -3.14 -26.53
N PRO A 396 4.53 -2.06 -26.17
CA PRO A 396 5.68 -1.61 -26.95
C PRO A 396 6.83 -2.61 -26.78
N ASP A 397 7.41 -2.98 -27.91
CA ASP A 397 8.53 -3.90 -28.03
C ASP A 397 9.75 -3.39 -27.24
N ARG A 398 10.12 -4.03 -26.12
CA ARG A 398 11.39 -3.78 -25.41
C ARG A 398 11.96 -5.03 -24.73
N ARG A 399 13.17 -5.36 -25.14
CA ARG A 399 14.13 -6.25 -24.47
C ARG A 399 14.54 -5.68 -23.10
N SER A 400 14.00 -6.20 -22.00
CA SER A 400 14.66 -6.40 -20.70
C SER A 400 13.68 -6.98 -19.65
N PRO A 401 14.15 -7.78 -18.67
CA PRO A 401 13.34 -8.77 -17.97
C PRO A 401 12.77 -8.27 -16.63
N MET A 402 11.67 -8.89 -16.22
CA MET A 402 10.94 -8.76 -14.94
C MET A 402 10.04 -7.52 -14.76
N GLY A 403 8.80 -7.65 -15.21
CA GLY A 403 7.66 -6.82 -14.79
C GLY A 403 6.41 -7.69 -14.75
N ARG A 404 6.00 -8.09 -13.54
CA ARG A 404 4.79 -8.86 -13.25
C ARG A 404 3.59 -7.92 -13.18
N GLY A 405 2.50 -8.30 -13.83
CA GLY A 405 1.15 -7.82 -13.58
C GLY A 405 0.19 -8.82 -14.21
N GLY A 406 -0.74 -9.38 -13.44
CA GLY A 406 -1.87 -10.14 -13.98
C GLY A 406 -2.69 -9.27 -14.92
N THR A 407 -3.60 -9.87 -15.67
CA THR A 407 -4.45 -9.08 -16.58
C THR A 407 -5.26 -8.05 -15.79
N LEU A 408 -5.62 -6.94 -16.45
CA LEU A 408 -6.41 -5.87 -15.86
C LEU A 408 -7.72 -6.41 -15.26
N ASP A 409 -8.34 -7.38 -15.93
CA ASP A 409 -9.56 -8.05 -15.50
C ASP A 409 -9.41 -8.75 -14.14
N GLU A 410 -8.32 -9.49 -13.94
CA GLU A 410 -8.06 -10.18 -12.66
C GLU A 410 -7.85 -9.19 -11.51
N SER A 411 -7.21 -8.06 -11.78
CA SER A 411 -6.99 -6.99 -10.80
C SER A 411 -8.29 -6.28 -10.41
N ILE A 412 -9.24 -6.26 -11.33
CA ILE A 412 -10.53 -5.59 -11.22
C ILE A 412 -11.56 -6.46 -10.46
N ASP A 413 -11.63 -7.76 -10.71
CA ASP A 413 -12.51 -8.68 -9.97
C ASP A 413 -12.17 -8.72 -8.47
N ARG A 414 -10.88 -8.65 -8.15
CA ARG A 414 -10.37 -8.54 -6.77
C ARG A 414 -10.78 -7.23 -6.09
N LEU A 415 -10.89 -6.14 -6.84
CA LEU A 415 -11.36 -4.86 -6.32
C LEU A 415 -12.86 -4.90 -6.04
N LEU A 416 -13.63 -5.54 -6.92
CA LEU A 416 -15.09 -5.69 -6.78
C LEU A 416 -15.49 -6.55 -5.59
N GLU A 417 -14.78 -7.66 -5.34
CA GLU A 417 -15.01 -8.52 -4.18
C GLU A 417 -14.83 -7.76 -2.86
N ARG A 418 -13.83 -6.86 -2.81
CA ARG A 418 -13.57 -5.98 -1.66
C ARG A 418 -14.66 -4.93 -1.43
N VAL A 419 -15.28 -4.43 -2.49
CA VAL A 419 -16.36 -3.43 -2.43
C VAL A 419 -17.69 -4.09 -2.03
N ALA A 420 -17.94 -5.31 -2.52
CA ALA A 420 -19.16 -6.09 -2.28
C ALA A 420 -19.40 -6.45 -0.80
N LEU A 421 -18.32 -6.70 -0.07
CA LEU A 421 -18.31 -7.12 1.34
C LEU A 421 -18.49 -5.94 2.32
N SER A 422 -18.62 -4.72 1.82
CA SER A 422 -18.77 -3.53 2.65
C SER A 422 -20.19 -3.42 3.23
N THR A 423 -20.30 -3.35 4.56
CA THR A 423 -21.37 -2.63 5.26
C THR A 423 -20.77 -1.39 5.93
N SER A 424 -21.27 -0.21 5.54
CA SER A 424 -21.35 1.06 6.31
C SER A 424 -20.19 2.12 6.29
N ASP A 425 -20.58 3.31 5.81
CA ASP A 425 -20.40 4.72 6.25
C ASP A 425 -19.09 5.56 6.22
N GLY A 426 -19.10 6.55 5.28
CA GLY A 426 -18.78 8.01 5.36
C GLY A 426 -17.38 8.54 5.73
N ILE A 427 -16.68 9.27 4.84
CA ILE A 427 -15.33 9.86 5.06
C ILE A 427 -15.40 11.08 6.01
N GLU A 428 -14.44 11.21 6.94
CA GLU A 428 -14.32 12.33 7.87
C GLU A 428 -13.54 13.49 7.23
N ILE A 429 -14.15 14.69 7.20
CA ILE A 429 -13.61 15.90 6.56
C ILE A 429 -12.98 16.79 7.63
N ALA A 430 -11.77 17.27 7.38
CA ALA A 430 -11.06 18.18 8.29
C ALA A 430 -10.95 19.59 7.68
N PRO A 431 -11.40 20.66 8.36
CA PRO A 431 -11.45 22.02 7.82
C PRO A 431 -10.07 22.69 7.68
N ASP A 432 -9.04 22.18 8.34
CA ASP A 432 -7.67 22.70 8.39
C ASP A 432 -6.70 21.97 7.44
N ARG A 433 -7.23 21.12 6.53
CA ARG A 433 -6.43 20.26 5.66
C ARG A 433 -6.89 20.33 4.21
N VAL A 434 -5.99 19.94 3.31
CA VAL A 434 -6.36 19.63 1.93
C VAL A 434 -7.07 18.29 1.92
N ASN A 435 -8.38 18.31 1.62
CA ASN A 435 -9.21 17.11 1.54
C ASN A 435 -9.14 16.54 0.13
N LEU A 436 -8.52 15.37 -0.03
CA LEU A 436 -8.49 14.63 -1.29
C LEU A 436 -9.72 13.72 -1.38
N LEU A 437 -10.63 14.08 -2.28
CA LEU A 437 -11.92 13.42 -2.44
C LEU A 437 -12.13 13.02 -3.90
N THR A 438 -12.88 11.95 -4.11
CA THR A 438 -13.41 11.64 -5.45
C THR A 438 -14.61 12.56 -5.74
N LEU A 439 -14.88 12.90 -7.01
CA LEU A 439 -16.06 13.68 -7.40
C LEU A 439 -17.39 13.08 -6.90
N HIS A 440 -17.45 11.77 -6.68
CA HIS A 440 -18.64 11.07 -6.19
C HIS A 440 -18.86 11.23 -4.69
N SER A 441 -17.78 11.37 -3.93
CA SER A 441 -17.80 11.55 -2.48
C SER A 441 -18.00 13.00 -2.05
N THR A 442 -18.08 13.96 -2.99
CA THR A 442 -18.22 15.39 -2.64
C THR A 442 -19.66 15.88 -2.53
N LYS A 443 -20.65 15.07 -2.91
CA LYS A 443 -22.05 15.47 -2.95
C LYS A 443 -22.55 15.93 -1.57
N GLY A 444 -23.03 17.18 -1.49
CA GLY A 444 -23.51 17.78 -0.24
C GLY A 444 -22.43 18.46 0.60
N LEU A 445 -21.18 18.48 0.14
CA LEU A 445 -20.06 19.18 0.78
C LEU A 445 -19.77 20.50 0.07
N GLU A 446 -19.18 21.46 0.78
CA GLU A 446 -18.76 22.74 0.19
C GLU A 446 -17.46 23.21 0.83
N PHE A 447 -16.60 23.84 0.03
CA PHE A 447 -15.26 24.27 0.42
C PHE A 447 -14.99 25.69 -0.09
N SER A 448 -14.24 26.49 0.66
CA SER A 448 -13.82 27.82 0.19
C SER A 448 -13.07 27.74 -1.13
N ARG A 449 -12.19 26.74 -1.31
CA ARG A 449 -11.41 26.53 -2.53
C ARG A 449 -11.47 25.08 -2.98
N VAL A 450 -11.70 24.85 -4.27
CA VAL A 450 -11.71 23.51 -4.89
C VAL A 450 -10.76 23.49 -6.07
N TYR A 451 -9.89 22.47 -6.10
CA TYR A 451 -9.00 22.17 -7.22
C TYR A 451 -9.47 20.86 -7.85
N ILE A 452 -9.89 20.90 -9.11
CA ILE A 452 -10.20 19.72 -9.90
C ILE A 452 -9.03 19.50 -10.85
N VAL A 453 -8.34 18.39 -10.65
CA VAL A 453 -7.12 18.06 -11.39
C VAL A 453 -7.45 17.09 -12.52
N GLY A 454 -6.95 17.37 -13.73
CA GLY A 454 -7.16 16.52 -14.90
C GLY A 454 -8.54 16.71 -15.54
N VAL A 455 -8.97 17.95 -15.77
CA VAL A 455 -10.18 18.26 -16.56
C VAL A 455 -9.83 18.21 -18.05
N GLU A 456 -9.52 17.01 -18.50
CA GLU A 456 -9.07 16.67 -19.85
C GLU A 456 -9.89 15.49 -20.35
N ASP A 457 -10.21 15.42 -21.65
CA ASP A 457 -11.11 14.40 -22.20
C ASP A 457 -10.59 12.97 -21.90
N TYR A 458 -9.26 12.83 -21.74
CA TYR A 458 -8.60 11.60 -21.30
C TYR A 458 -9.06 11.10 -19.91
N GLN A 459 -9.41 11.99 -18.98
CA GLN A 459 -9.87 11.64 -17.63
C GLN A 459 -11.39 11.84 -17.44
N ILE A 460 -11.97 12.85 -18.09
CA ILE A 460 -13.38 13.24 -17.95
C ILE A 460 -13.86 13.67 -19.35
N PRO A 461 -14.59 12.83 -20.11
CA PRO A 461 -15.28 11.59 -19.71
C PRO A 461 -14.44 10.30 -19.74
N GLY A 462 -13.22 10.33 -20.31
CA GLY A 462 -12.40 9.14 -20.60
C GLY A 462 -12.19 8.95 -22.11
N LEU A 463 -11.02 8.46 -22.52
CA LEU A 463 -10.60 8.38 -23.93
C LEU A 463 -11.17 7.12 -24.65
N ARG A 464 -12.49 7.03 -24.87
CA ARG A 464 -13.12 5.93 -25.66
C ARG A 464 -13.84 6.42 -26.91
N GLU A 465 -13.62 5.73 -28.04
CA GLU A 465 -14.47 5.85 -29.23
C GLU A 465 -15.39 4.62 -29.39
N MET A 466 -16.67 4.91 -29.62
CA MET A 466 -17.78 4.03 -30.02
C MET A 466 -18.29 3.00 -28.99
N THR A 467 -19.21 3.44 -28.11
CA THR A 467 -20.17 2.58 -27.38
C THR A 467 -21.59 3.11 -27.58
N GLU A 468 -22.60 2.23 -27.52
CA GLU A 468 -24.04 2.59 -27.64
C GLU A 468 -24.54 3.53 -26.50
N HIS A 469 -23.71 3.78 -25.48
CA HIS A 469 -24.03 4.58 -24.30
C HIS A 469 -23.19 5.85 -24.12
N ARG A 470 -22.35 6.21 -25.10
CA ARG A 470 -21.43 7.37 -25.04
C ARG A 470 -22.12 8.67 -24.59
N GLN A 471 -23.34 8.93 -25.07
CA GLN A 471 -24.07 10.13 -24.65
C GLN A 471 -24.40 10.11 -23.16
N ALA A 472 -24.82 8.97 -22.60
CA ALA A 472 -25.15 8.85 -21.18
C ALA A 472 -23.90 8.98 -20.30
N GLU A 473 -22.75 8.48 -20.76
CA GLU A 473 -21.46 8.61 -20.08
C GLU A 473 -20.96 10.06 -20.10
N ILE A 474 -21.10 10.76 -21.22
CA ILE A 474 -20.82 12.20 -21.33
C ILE A 474 -21.74 12.99 -20.40
N GLU A 475 -23.05 12.69 -20.36
CA GLU A 475 -23.98 13.39 -19.46
C GLU A 475 -23.68 13.14 -17.98
N GLU A 476 -23.29 11.91 -17.59
CA GLU A 476 -22.94 11.63 -16.19
C GLU A 476 -21.57 12.23 -15.82
N ALA A 477 -20.57 12.18 -16.70
CA ALA A 477 -19.29 12.85 -16.49
C ALA A 477 -19.47 14.38 -16.37
N ARG A 478 -20.32 14.97 -17.23
CA ARG A 478 -20.73 16.37 -17.16
C ARG A 478 -21.41 16.68 -15.83
N ARG A 479 -22.32 15.82 -15.38
CA ARG A 479 -23.01 15.98 -14.10
C ARG A 479 -22.05 15.88 -12.91
N LEU A 480 -21.08 14.97 -12.94
CA LEU A 480 -20.08 14.81 -11.88
C LEU A 480 -19.10 15.96 -11.81
N LEU A 481 -18.64 16.45 -12.97
CA LEU A 481 -17.81 17.64 -13.07
C LEU A 481 -18.58 18.85 -12.52
N TYR A 482 -19.84 19.05 -12.94
CA TYR A 482 -20.72 20.08 -12.40
C TYR A 482 -20.90 19.97 -10.88
N VAL A 483 -21.13 18.76 -10.36
CA VAL A 483 -21.22 18.52 -8.91
C VAL A 483 -19.92 18.91 -8.22
N GLY A 484 -18.76 18.52 -8.72
CA GLY A 484 -17.45 18.90 -8.17
C GLY A 484 -17.19 20.40 -8.20
N MET A 485 -17.50 21.06 -9.32
CA MET A 485 -17.34 22.50 -9.49
C MET A 485 -18.21 23.29 -8.51
N THR A 486 -19.47 22.88 -8.35
CA THR A 486 -20.43 23.53 -7.43
C THR A 486 -20.12 23.32 -5.95
N ARG A 487 -19.07 22.58 -5.59
CA ARG A 487 -18.61 22.52 -4.20
C ARG A 487 -17.73 23.71 -3.83
N ALA A 488 -17.27 24.50 -4.80
CA ALA A 488 -16.46 25.70 -4.57
C ALA A 488 -17.34 26.89 -4.15
N ARG A 489 -17.01 27.52 -3.03
CA ARG A 489 -17.68 28.75 -2.57
C ARG A 489 -17.00 30.02 -3.07
N GLU A 490 -15.67 30.07 -3.01
CA GLU A 490 -14.91 31.30 -3.32
C GLU A 490 -14.02 31.12 -4.55
N ARG A 491 -13.34 29.98 -4.69
CA ARG A 491 -12.42 29.75 -5.81
C ARG A 491 -12.47 28.32 -6.33
N LEU A 492 -12.66 28.20 -7.63
CA LEU A 492 -12.54 26.96 -8.38
C LEU A 492 -11.30 27.03 -9.27
N VAL A 493 -10.50 25.97 -9.27
CA VAL A 493 -9.34 25.83 -10.16
C VAL A 493 -9.47 24.51 -10.91
N LEU A 494 -9.46 24.58 -12.23
CA LEU A 494 -9.46 23.42 -13.12
C LEU A 494 -8.08 23.34 -13.77
N THR A 495 -7.48 22.15 -13.80
CA THR A 495 -6.16 21.96 -14.43
C THR A 495 -6.23 20.85 -15.46
N ARG A 496 -5.48 20.99 -16.56
CA ARG A 496 -5.33 20.01 -17.62
C ARG A 496 -3.86 19.90 -18.04
N VAL A 497 -3.48 18.80 -18.68
CA VAL A 497 -2.20 18.64 -19.38
C VAL A 497 -2.45 18.47 -20.88
N GLU A 498 -1.47 18.81 -21.71
CA GLU A 498 -1.58 18.60 -23.16
C GLU A 498 -1.39 17.12 -23.52
N ARG A 499 -0.51 16.42 -22.80
CA ARG A 499 -0.17 15.02 -23.07
C ARG A 499 -0.06 14.20 -21.80
N ARG A 500 -0.55 12.97 -21.85
CA ARG A 500 -0.46 12.00 -20.76
C ARG A 500 -0.04 10.64 -21.32
N PHE A 501 0.97 10.01 -20.71
CA PHE A 501 1.56 8.74 -21.16
C PHE A 501 1.95 8.71 -22.64
N GLY A 502 2.37 9.85 -23.20
CA GLY A 502 2.75 9.98 -24.61
C GLY A 502 1.59 10.16 -25.59
N MET A 503 0.34 10.16 -25.12
CA MET A 503 -0.86 10.44 -25.93
C MET A 503 -1.35 11.88 -25.68
N ASP A 504 -2.06 12.45 -26.66
CA ASP A 504 -2.74 13.74 -26.46
C ASP A 504 -3.88 13.54 -25.44
N ALA A 505 -3.88 14.36 -24.40
CA ALA A 505 -4.83 14.21 -23.29
C ALA A 505 -6.23 14.80 -23.61
N GLY A 506 -6.39 15.42 -24.78
CA GLY A 506 -7.58 16.18 -25.14
C GLY A 506 -7.83 17.35 -24.18
N GLY A 507 -9.07 17.83 -24.11
CA GLY A 507 -9.49 18.86 -23.16
C GLY A 507 -10.18 20.06 -23.79
N SER A 508 -10.93 19.86 -24.88
CA SER A 508 -11.76 20.89 -25.50
C SER A 508 -13.22 20.75 -25.09
N SER A 509 -13.79 19.55 -25.00
CA SER A 509 -15.24 19.36 -24.98
C SER A 509 -15.95 20.11 -23.84
N PHE A 510 -15.64 19.82 -22.57
CA PHE A 510 -16.34 20.45 -21.45
C PHE A 510 -15.85 21.87 -21.13
N VAL A 511 -14.57 22.17 -21.34
CA VAL A 511 -14.00 23.51 -21.08
C VAL A 511 -14.49 24.52 -22.14
N GLU A 512 -14.57 24.10 -23.41
CA GLU A 512 -15.13 24.91 -24.50
C GLU A 512 -16.67 25.01 -24.40
N GLU A 513 -17.37 23.94 -24.02
CA GLU A 513 -18.82 24.01 -23.71
C GLU A 513 -19.12 25.05 -22.62
N MET A 514 -18.23 25.20 -21.64
CA MET A 514 -18.33 26.20 -20.58
C MET A 514 -17.87 27.61 -21.00
N GLY A 515 -17.33 27.77 -22.21
CA GLY A 515 -16.84 29.05 -22.73
C GLY A 515 -15.61 29.59 -22.00
N LEU A 516 -14.79 28.73 -21.40
CA LEU A 516 -13.62 29.12 -20.62
C LEU A 516 -12.36 29.13 -21.49
N GLU A 517 -11.60 30.24 -21.45
CA GLU A 517 -10.31 30.35 -22.13
C GLU A 517 -9.18 29.75 -21.30
N VAL A 518 -8.30 28.99 -21.95
CA VAL A 518 -7.17 28.32 -21.28
C VAL A 518 -5.99 29.29 -21.20
N GLN A 519 -5.61 29.68 -19.99
CA GLN A 519 -4.36 30.40 -19.75
C GLN A 519 -3.19 29.42 -19.78
N GLY A 520 -2.35 29.51 -20.81
CA GLY A 520 -1.11 28.73 -20.89
C GLY A 520 -0.08 29.17 -19.86
N VAL A 521 0.71 28.22 -19.34
CA VAL A 521 1.85 28.53 -18.48
C VAL A 521 2.94 29.16 -19.35
N GLY A 522 2.98 30.49 -19.41
CA GLY A 522 4.00 31.24 -20.16
C GLY A 522 3.57 32.57 -20.81
N ALA A 523 2.36 33.07 -20.58
CA ALA A 523 2.01 34.44 -20.92
C ALA A 523 1.84 35.26 -19.63
N GLU A 524 2.71 36.25 -19.44
CA GLU A 524 2.48 37.37 -18.50
C GLU A 524 1.25 38.19 -18.92
#